data_AF-A0A183K2X7-F1
#
_entry.id   AF-A0A183K2X7-F1
#
_cell.length_a   1.000
_cell.length_b   1.000
_cell.length_c   1.000
_cell.angle_alpha   90.00
_cell.angle_beta   90.00
_cell.angle_gamma   90.00
#
_symmetry.space_group_name_H-M   'P 1'
#
loop_
_entity.id
_entity.type
_entity.pdbx_description
1 polymer ?
#
loop_
_entity_poly.entity_id
_entity_poly.type
_entity_poly.pdbx_seq_one_letter_code
_entity_poly.pdbx_strand_id
1 'polypeptide(L)'
;MLLNRIKDSVDVQLRDQQAGFRNDRLCTDQIAALRIIMEQSTEWNSSLYINFIDYGKAFDIVNRTTLRKLLRYCGVPENIVNILLNSYDGLN
;
A
#
# COMPACT_ATOMS: atom_id res chain seq x y z
N MET A 1 -9.34 16.06 -5.00
CA MET A 1 -9.89 15.93 -6.36
C MET A 1 -9.24 14.80 -7.17
N LEU A 2 -7.90 14.73 -7.27
CA LEU A 2 -7.22 13.63 -7.98
C LEU A 2 -7.29 12.27 -7.26
N LEU A 3 -7.11 12.25 -5.93
CA LEU A 3 -7.19 11.01 -5.13
C LEU A 3 -8.50 10.25 -5.37
N ASN A 4 -9.64 10.94 -5.33
CA ASN A 4 -10.95 10.32 -5.59
C ASN A 4 -11.10 9.75 -7.01
N ARG A 5 -10.29 10.20 -7.97
CA ARG A 5 -10.32 9.70 -9.36
C ARG A 5 -9.44 8.48 -9.58
N ILE A 6 -8.49 8.22 -8.67
CA ILE A 6 -7.54 7.10 -8.78
C ILE A 6 -7.80 6.02 -7.74
N LYS A 7 -8.42 6.36 -6.60
CA LYS A 7 -8.55 5.45 -5.46
C LYS A 7 -9.26 4.16 -5.85
N ASP A 8 -10.37 4.22 -6.57
CA ASP A 8 -11.17 3.02 -6.83
C ASP A 8 -10.44 2.05 -7.77
N SER A 9 -9.71 2.58 -8.77
CA SER A 9 -8.95 1.74 -9.69
C SER A 9 -7.70 1.12 -9.04
N VAL A 10 -7.05 1.85 -8.12
CA VAL A 10 -5.90 1.37 -7.35
C VAL A 10 -6.35 0.38 -6.28
N ASP A 11 -7.44 0.64 -5.57
CA ASP A 11 -7.89 -0.14 -4.42
C ASP A 11 -8.28 -1.58 -4.80
N VAL A 12 -8.83 -1.76 -6.02
CA VAL A 12 -9.11 -3.09 -6.62
C VAL A 12 -7.85 -3.92 -6.83
N GLN A 13 -6.68 -3.28 -7.00
CA GLN A 13 -5.40 -3.97 -7.19
C GLN A 13 -4.68 -4.26 -5.88
N LEU A 14 -5.12 -3.67 -4.76
CA LEU A 14 -4.48 -3.82 -3.46
C LEU A 14 -4.92 -5.12 -2.78
N ARG A 15 -3.94 -5.82 -2.18
CA ARG A 15 -4.21 -7.03 -1.39
C ARG A 15 -5.05 -6.73 -0.14
N ASP A 16 -5.80 -7.73 0.31
CA ASP A 16 -6.64 -7.63 1.49
C ASP A 16 -5.86 -7.51 2.80
N GLN A 17 -4.59 -7.88 2.83
CA GLN A 17 -3.72 -7.70 3.98
C GLN A 17 -3.15 -6.26 4.07
N GLN A 18 -3.22 -5.48 2.98
CA GLN A 18 -2.75 -4.09 3.02
C GLN A 18 -3.81 -3.22 3.71
N ALA A 19 -3.50 -2.69 4.89
CA ALA A 19 -4.40 -1.81 5.64
C ALA A 19 -4.00 -0.33 5.56
N GLY A 20 -2.71 -0.02 5.37
CA GLY A 20 -2.22 1.35 5.34
C GLY A 20 -2.86 2.18 4.22
N PHE A 21 -3.33 3.38 4.57
CA PHE A 21 -3.95 4.34 3.65
C PHE A 21 -5.20 3.83 2.91
N ARG A 22 -5.88 2.80 3.44
CA ARG A 22 -7.15 2.30 2.89
C ARG A 22 -8.30 2.71 3.80
N ASN A 23 -9.46 3.00 3.19
CA ASN A 23 -10.68 3.22 3.92
C ASN A 23 -11.11 1.94 4.63
N ASP A 24 -11.76 2.09 5.79
CA ASP A 24 -12.37 1.01 6.56
C ASP A 24 -11.39 -0.09 7.03
N ARG A 25 -10.09 0.23 7.10
CA ARG A 25 -9.05 -0.68 7.60
C ARG A 25 -8.21 -0.01 8.67
N LEU A 26 -8.21 -0.59 9.86
CA LEU A 26 -7.51 0.00 11.01
C LEU A 26 -6.24 -0.79 11.34
N CYS A 27 -5.27 -0.08 11.93
CA CYS A 27 -4.06 -0.70 12.47
C CYS A 27 -4.40 -1.73 13.56
N THR A 28 -5.44 -1.45 14.35
CA THR A 28 -5.95 -2.36 15.40
C THR A 28 -6.37 -3.71 14.84
N ASP A 29 -6.96 -3.76 13.65
CA ASP A 29 -7.41 -5.01 13.03
C ASP A 29 -6.22 -5.88 12.64
N GLN A 30 -5.15 -5.26 12.13
CA GLN A 30 -3.91 -5.97 11.78
C GLN A 30 -3.16 -6.47 13.03
N ILE A 31 -3.15 -5.69 14.11
CA ILE A 31 -2.58 -6.11 15.40
C ILE A 31 -3.40 -7.29 15.97
N ALA A 32 -4.72 -7.24 15.89
CA ALA A 32 -5.59 -8.33 16.31
C ALA A 32 -5.33 -9.60 15.49
N ALA A 33 -5.23 -9.49 14.16
CA ALA A 33 -4.90 -10.62 13.29
C ALA A 33 -3.53 -11.24 13.65
N LEU A 34 -2.52 -10.43 13.92
CA LEU A 34 -1.20 -10.92 14.35
C LEU A 34 -1.29 -11.67 15.69
N ARG A 35 -2.05 -11.14 16.66
CA ARG A 35 -2.28 -11.81 17.96
C ARG A 35 -2.94 -13.18 17.77
N ILE A 36 -3.97 -13.27 16.94
CA ILE A 36 -4.65 -14.53 16.63
C ILE A 36 -3.66 -15.54 16.03
N ILE A 37 -2.83 -15.14 15.07
CA ILE A 37 -1.82 -16.02 14.48
C ILE A 37 -0.84 -16.54 15.55
N MET A 38 -0.37 -15.67 16.45
CA MET A 38 0.53 -16.05 17.54
C MET A 38 -0.12 -17.03 18.54
N GLU A 39 -1.37 -16.78 18.89
CA GLU A 39 -2.17 -17.62 19.79
C GLU A 39 -2.40 -19.01 19.17
N GLN A 40 -2.84 -19.08 17.91
CA GLN A 40 -3.03 -20.34 17.19
C GLN A 40 -1.73 -21.14 17.05
N SER A 41 -0.61 -20.49 16.75
CA SER A 41 0.67 -21.18 16.67
C SER A 41 1.07 -21.82 17.99
N THR A 42 0.80 -21.12 19.10
CA THR A 42 1.05 -21.62 20.46
C THR A 42 0.13 -22.80 20.78
N GLU A 43 -1.17 -22.67 20.49
CA GLU A 43 -2.16 -23.73 20.72
C GLU A 43 -1.80 -25.03 19.97
N TRP A 44 -1.30 -24.91 18.75
CA TRP A 44 -1.00 -26.06 17.87
C TRP A 44 0.44 -26.55 18.00
N ASN A 45 1.23 -25.97 18.92
CA ASN A 45 2.66 -26.24 19.10
C ASN A 45 3.45 -26.16 17.77
N SER A 46 3.10 -25.18 16.93
CA SER A 46 3.75 -24.94 15.65
C SER A 46 4.78 -23.82 15.76
N SER A 47 5.91 -23.95 15.08
CA SER A 47 6.92 -22.90 15.05
C SER A 47 6.42 -21.69 14.26
N LEU A 48 6.51 -20.50 14.86
CA LEU A 48 6.17 -19.23 14.23
C LEU A 48 7.38 -18.28 14.25
N TYR A 49 7.66 -17.65 13.10
CA TYR A 49 8.69 -16.62 12.96
C TYR A 49 8.05 -15.34 12.44
N ILE A 50 8.35 -14.21 13.09
CA ILE A 50 7.78 -12.90 12.76
C ILE A 50 8.93 -11.97 12.38
N ASN A 51 8.85 -11.38 11.19
CA ASN A 51 9.81 -10.40 10.70
C ASN A 51 9.15 -9.03 10.57
N PHE A 52 9.78 -8.01 11.14
CA PHE A 52 9.39 -6.62 10.97
C PHE A 52 10.31 -5.98 9.93
N ILE A 53 9.73 -5.44 8.86
CA ILE A 53 10.45 -4.79 7.76
C ILE A 53 9.92 -3.37 7.65
N ASP A 54 10.83 -2.39 7.74
CA ASP A 54 10.52 -0.98 7.56
C ASP A 54 11.45 -0.36 6.49
N TYR A 55 10.91 0.57 5.71
CA TYR A 55 11.65 1.27 4.67
C TYR A 55 11.97 2.69 5.13
N GLY A 56 13.26 2.96 5.37
CA GLY A 56 13.73 4.30 5.67
C GLY A 56 13.42 5.27 4.52
N LYS A 57 12.75 6.39 4.83
CA LYS A 57 12.36 7.42 3.86
C LYS A 57 11.64 6.85 2.62
N ALA A 58 10.66 5.96 2.86
CA ALA A 58 9.96 5.21 1.81
C ALA A 58 9.47 6.05 0.63
N PHE A 59 9.01 7.29 0.86
CA PHE A 59 8.52 8.18 -0.20
C PHE A 59 9.64 8.80 -1.05
N ASP A 60 10.84 9.02 -0.47
CA ASP A 60 11.98 9.64 -1.16
C ASP A 60 12.65 8.66 -2.14
N ILE A 61 12.52 7.35 -1.88
CA ILE A 61 13.19 6.29 -2.65
C ILE A 61 12.32 5.72 -3.79
N VAL A 62 11.08 6.21 -3.97
CA VAL A 62 10.17 5.70 -5.00
C VAL A 62 10.64 6.11 -6.39
N ASN A 63 10.93 5.14 -7.25
CA ASN A 63 11.29 5.39 -8.64
C ASN A 63 10.07 5.91 -9.45
N ARG A 64 10.17 7.12 -9.99
CA ARG A 64 9.10 7.79 -10.76
C ARG A 64 8.67 7.02 -12.02
N THR A 65 9.61 6.38 -12.72
CA THR A 65 9.31 5.56 -13.91
C THR A 65 8.51 4.31 -13.52
N THR A 66 8.88 3.66 -12.42
CA THR A 66 8.13 2.52 -11.88
C THR A 66 6.75 2.94 -11.42
N LEU A 67 6.62 4.07 -10.70
CA LEU A 67 5.34 4.61 -10.28
C LEU A 67 4.41 4.90 -11.47
N ARG A 68 4.94 5.50 -12.55
CA ARG A 68 4.19 5.72 -13.80
C ARG A 68 3.62 4.43 -14.35
N LYS A 69 4.44 3.38 -14.46
CA LYS A 69 4.02 2.06 -14.97
C LYS A 69 2.96 1.42 -14.08
N LEU A 70 3.12 1.52 -12.76
CA LEU A 70 2.16 0.99 -11.78
C LEU A 70 0.80 1.68 -11.87
N LEU A 71 0.77 3.01 -11.96
CA LEU A 71 -0.50 3.74 -12.09
C LEU A 71 -1.26 3.35 -13.37
N ARG A 72 -0.55 3.17 -14.48
CA ARG A 72 -1.15 2.69 -15.75
C ARG A 72 -1.66 1.25 -15.62
N TYR A 73 -0.90 0.38 -14.95
CA TYR A 73 -1.32 -0.98 -14.65
C TYR A 73 -2.60 -1.01 -13.81
N CYS A 74 -2.72 -0.13 -12.82
CA CYS A 74 -3.93 0.03 -12.02
C CYS A 74 -5.09 0.72 -12.74
N GLY A 75 -5.02 0.89 -14.07
CA GLY A 75 -6.10 1.45 -14.88
C GLY A 75 -6.28 2.97 -14.75
N VAL A 76 -5.31 3.70 -14.18
CA VAL A 76 -5.38 5.16 -14.10
C VAL A 76 -5.18 5.76 -15.50
N PRO A 77 -6.08 6.62 -15.99
CA PRO A 77 -5.95 7.25 -17.31
C PRO A 77 -4.66 8.06 -17.47
N GLU A 78 -4.02 7.99 -18.65
CA GLU A 78 -2.70 8.61 -18.90
C GLU A 78 -2.68 10.12 -18.63
N ASN A 79 -3.77 10.84 -18.92
CA ASN A 79 -3.86 12.27 -18.61
C ASN A 79 -3.78 12.55 -17.10
N ILE A 80 -4.34 11.68 -16.26
CA ILE A 80 -4.25 11.78 -14.80
C ILE A 80 -2.85 11.40 -14.31
N VAL A 81 -2.25 10.36 -14.88
CA VAL A 81 -0.86 9.98 -14.59
C VAL A 81 0.11 11.13 -14.90
N ASN A 82 -0.08 11.81 -16.03
CA ASN A 82 0.73 12.97 -16.41
C ASN A 82 0.56 14.14 -15.43
N ILE A 83 -0.67 14.48 -15.05
CA ILE A 83 -0.92 15.55 -14.07
C ILE A 83 -0.25 15.22 -12.73
N LEU A 84 -0.37 13.98 -12.25
CA LEU A 84 0.25 13.54 -11.00
C LEU A 84 1.76 13.65 -11.07
N LEU A 85 2.40 13.12 -12.11
CA LEU A 85 3.86 13.10 -12.20
C LEU A 85 4.46 14.49 -12.43
N ASN A 86 3.82 15.33 -13.23
CA ASN A 86 4.25 16.72 -13.43
C ASN A 86 4.17 17.52 -12.10
N SER A 87 3.26 17.17 -11.20
CA SER A 87 3.18 17.83 -9.88
C SER A 87 4.40 17.55 -9.00
N TYR A 88 5.14 16.47 -9.24
CA TYR A 88 6.41 16.18 -8.57
C TYR A 88 7.62 16.87 -9.21
N ASP A 89 7.48 17.35 -10.45
CA ASP A 89 8.56 18.02 -11.18
C ASP A 89 8.59 19.53 -10.89
N GLY A 90 7.46 20.13 -10.52
CA GLY A 90 7.33 21.55 -10.13
C GLY A 90 7.66 21.86 -8.66
N LEU A 91 8.16 20.89 -7.89
CA LEU A 91 8.59 21.04 -6.50
C LEU A 91 10.12 21.23 -6.37
N ASN A 92 10.80 21.55 -7.47
CA ASN A 92 12.21 21.94 -7.50
C ASN A 92 12.38 23.45 -7.56
#